data_AF-A0A9P4LR64-F1
#
_entry.id   AF-A0A9P4LR64-F1
#
_cell.length_a   1.000
_cell.length_b   1.000
_cell.length_c   1.000
_cell.angle_alpha   90.00
_cell.angle_beta   90.00
_cell.angle_gamma   90.00
#
_symmetry.space_group_name_H-M   'P 1'
#
loop_
_entity.id
_entity.type
_entity.pdbx_description
1 polymer ?
#
loop_
_entity_poly.entity_id
_entity_poly.type
_entity_poly.pdbx_seq_one_letter_code
_entity_poly.pdbx_strand_id
1 'polypeptide(L)'
;MALPTPTIDLLLNLIDTRPQAILTSLSQHPQLASARDAHGYSLVHAATSYNQLSVLRELVQKYSADVNILDEDGETPLFATEKVEVAKCLVEELGADTAIRNEEGKTAEERIGEEEGEAHEVFQYLKSLRTGGEAASAAAVETAGVHPPPPLPDGVKIEMGTMAEDAAGDAPDPEIRRRIEELAARPDYESEEVQRQLRELVQDVVSGMGGEDGRSVRRRVD
;
A
#
# COMPACT_ATOMS: atom_id res chain seq x y z
N MET A 1 43.55 -29.93 -6.87
CA MET A 1 42.76 -29.86 -5.62
C MET A 1 41.49 -29.11 -5.96
N ALA A 2 40.32 -29.73 -5.85
CA ALA A 2 39.07 -29.01 -6.00
C ALA A 2 38.93 -28.06 -4.81
N LEU A 3 38.73 -26.77 -5.07
CA LEU A 3 38.38 -25.83 -4.02
C LEU A 3 37.06 -26.29 -3.39
N PRO A 4 36.88 -26.14 -2.06
CA PRO A 4 35.61 -26.47 -1.43
C PRO A 4 34.48 -25.68 -2.08
N THR A 5 33.32 -26.32 -2.28
CA THR A 5 32.15 -25.66 -2.84
C THR A 5 31.81 -24.44 -1.97
N PRO A 6 31.77 -23.22 -2.54
CA PRO A 6 31.43 -22.03 -1.76
C PRO A 6 30.01 -22.15 -1.21
N THR A 7 29.83 -21.83 0.06
CA THR A 7 28.52 -21.76 0.71
C THR A 7 27.90 -20.39 0.48
N ILE A 8 26.57 -20.30 0.61
CA ILE A 8 25.86 -19.02 0.52
C ILE A 8 26.37 -18.03 1.58
N ASP A 9 26.56 -18.47 2.83
CA ASP A 9 27.10 -17.64 3.92
C ASP A 9 28.47 -17.04 3.59
N LEU A 10 29.33 -17.82 2.93
CA LEU A 10 30.63 -17.31 2.50
C LEU A 10 30.47 -16.21 1.45
N LEU A 11 29.56 -16.39 0.48
CA LEU A 11 29.33 -15.37 -0.55
C LEU A 11 28.68 -14.10 0.01
N LEU A 12 27.75 -14.24 0.96
CA LEU A 12 27.13 -13.09 1.64
C LEU A 12 28.20 -12.25 2.37
N ASN A 13 29.14 -12.89 3.07
CA ASN A 13 30.25 -12.20 3.75
C ASN A 13 31.31 -11.58 2.80
N LEU A 14 31.26 -11.86 1.50
CA LEU A 14 32.20 -11.33 0.52
C LEU A 14 31.62 -10.16 -0.29
N ILE A 15 30.36 -9.81 -0.08
CA ILE A 15 29.63 -8.82 -0.88
C ILE A 15 30.26 -7.42 -0.76
N ASP A 16 30.73 -7.06 0.44
CA ASP A 16 31.33 -5.77 0.76
C ASP A 16 32.83 -5.73 0.44
N THR A 17 33.54 -6.84 0.67
CA THR A 17 35.00 -6.90 0.53
C THR A 17 35.49 -7.34 -0.85
N ARG A 18 34.79 -8.28 -1.52
CA ARG A 18 35.23 -8.93 -2.76
C ARG A 18 34.08 -9.29 -3.72
N PRO A 19 33.36 -8.29 -4.27
CA PRO A 19 32.23 -8.54 -5.19
C PRO A 19 32.62 -9.37 -6.44
N GLN A 20 33.85 -9.23 -6.93
CA GLN A 20 34.33 -10.00 -8.10
C GLN A 20 34.52 -11.51 -7.81
N ALA A 21 34.84 -11.85 -6.56
CA ALA A 21 34.97 -13.26 -6.15
C ALA A 21 33.61 -13.96 -6.15
N ILE A 22 32.54 -13.21 -5.87
CA ILE A 22 31.16 -13.71 -5.94
C ILE A 22 30.82 -14.06 -7.38
N LEU A 23 31.02 -13.15 -8.33
CA LEU A 23 30.75 -13.40 -9.76
C LEU A 23 31.55 -14.60 -10.30
N THR A 24 32.80 -14.75 -9.86
CA THR A 24 33.64 -15.90 -10.20
C THR A 24 33.05 -17.19 -9.63
N SER A 25 32.59 -17.18 -8.38
CA SER A 25 31.97 -18.33 -7.72
C SER A 25 30.64 -18.71 -8.39
N LEU A 26 29.82 -17.72 -8.73
CA LEU A 26 28.55 -17.92 -9.44
C LEU A 26 28.74 -18.48 -10.86
N SER A 27 29.84 -18.12 -11.53
CA SER A 27 30.16 -18.70 -12.84
C SER A 27 30.42 -20.21 -12.79
N GLN A 28 30.92 -20.70 -11.65
CA GLN A 28 31.16 -22.12 -11.40
C GLN A 28 29.95 -22.82 -10.77
N HIS A 29 29.17 -22.07 -9.98
CA HIS A 29 28.01 -22.56 -9.23
C HIS A 29 26.81 -21.61 -9.38
N PRO A 30 26.13 -21.59 -10.55
CA PRO A 30 25.02 -20.65 -10.82
C PRO A 30 23.84 -20.79 -9.85
N GLN A 31 23.63 -21.98 -9.29
CA GLN A 31 22.57 -22.25 -8.32
C GLN A 31 22.68 -21.42 -7.04
N LEU A 32 23.86 -20.90 -6.72
CA LEU A 32 24.07 -20.06 -5.55
C LEU A 32 23.44 -18.66 -5.70
N ALA A 33 23.16 -18.21 -6.92
CA ALA A 33 22.53 -16.91 -7.15
C ALA A 33 21.13 -16.80 -6.54
N SER A 34 20.37 -17.91 -6.56
CA SER A 34 19.04 -18.02 -5.94
C SER A 34 19.08 -18.69 -4.56
N ALA A 35 20.27 -19.00 -4.04
CA ALA A 35 20.40 -19.59 -2.73
C ALA A 35 20.11 -18.56 -1.64
N ARG A 36 19.66 -19.09 -0.50
CA ARG A 36 19.35 -18.33 0.70
C ARG A 36 20.08 -18.96 1.87
N ASP A 37 20.46 -18.15 2.85
CA ASP A 37 20.98 -18.63 4.12
C ASP A 37 19.86 -19.18 5.03
N ALA A 38 20.19 -19.43 6.30
CA ALA A 38 19.24 -19.95 7.28
C ALA A 38 18.07 -18.99 7.59
N HIS A 39 18.24 -17.71 7.30
CA HIS A 39 17.30 -16.61 7.54
C HIS A 39 16.52 -16.23 6.27
N GLY A 40 16.66 -17.01 5.19
CA GLY A 40 16.07 -16.65 3.90
C GLY A 40 16.82 -15.52 3.18
N TYR A 41 17.90 -14.99 3.77
CA TYR A 41 18.66 -13.88 3.22
C TYR A 41 19.44 -14.33 1.98
N SER A 42 19.36 -13.54 0.92
CA SER A 42 19.89 -13.91 -0.40
C SER A 42 20.98 -12.96 -0.86
N LEU A 43 21.72 -13.35 -1.91
CA LEU A 43 22.71 -12.47 -2.52
C LEU A 43 22.09 -11.18 -3.07
N VAL A 44 20.81 -11.19 -3.45
CA VAL A 44 20.09 -10.00 -3.92
C VAL A 44 19.84 -9.04 -2.76
N HIS A 45 19.41 -9.54 -1.60
CA HIS A 45 19.27 -8.75 -0.38
C HIS A 45 20.60 -8.09 0.01
N ALA A 46 21.67 -8.89 0.06
CA ALA A 46 23.01 -8.39 0.38
C ALA A 46 23.51 -7.35 -0.64
N ALA A 47 23.36 -7.62 -1.95
CA ALA A 47 23.78 -6.68 -2.98
C ALA A 47 23.06 -5.33 -2.88
N THR A 48 21.78 -5.36 -2.48
CA THR A 48 20.99 -4.16 -2.23
C THR A 48 21.48 -3.40 -1.01
N SER A 49 21.59 -4.06 0.15
CA SER A 49 22.02 -3.45 1.42
C SER A 49 23.42 -2.82 1.30
N TYR A 50 24.36 -3.50 0.64
CA TYR A 50 25.72 -2.99 0.45
C TYR A 50 25.90 -2.09 -0.78
N ASN A 51 24.79 -1.66 -1.42
CA ASN A 51 24.80 -0.76 -2.57
C ASN A 51 25.68 -1.27 -3.74
N GLN A 52 25.72 -2.59 -3.96
CA GLN A 52 26.52 -3.26 -4.98
C GLN A 52 25.75 -3.39 -6.29
N LEU A 53 25.44 -2.25 -6.93
CA LEU A 53 24.66 -2.20 -8.18
C LEU A 53 25.19 -3.14 -9.28
N SER A 54 26.51 -3.24 -9.44
CA SER A 54 27.12 -4.11 -10.44
C SER A 54 26.85 -5.60 -10.19
N VAL A 55 26.90 -6.02 -8.92
CA VAL A 55 26.60 -7.41 -8.53
C VAL A 55 25.11 -7.66 -8.64
N LEU A 56 24.29 -6.71 -8.20
CA LEU A 56 22.83 -6.78 -8.28
C LEU A 56 22.34 -7.00 -9.72
N ARG A 57 22.85 -6.19 -10.67
CA ARG A 57 22.52 -6.34 -12.09
C ARG A 57 22.95 -7.69 -12.65
N GLU A 58 24.16 -8.16 -12.34
CA GLU A 58 24.63 -9.48 -12.79
C GLU A 58 23.76 -10.60 -12.21
N LEU A 59 23.40 -10.54 -10.91
CA LEU A 59 22.56 -11.56 -10.25
C LEU A 59 21.21 -11.72 -10.96
N VAL A 60 20.51 -10.61 -11.21
CA VAL A 60 19.18 -10.66 -11.80
C VAL A 60 19.23 -10.89 -13.31
N GLN A 61 20.06 -10.16 -14.05
CA GLN A 61 20.04 -10.21 -15.53
C GLN A 61 20.72 -11.46 -16.10
N LYS A 62 21.81 -11.93 -15.47
CA LYS A 62 22.62 -13.04 -15.99
C LYS A 62 22.33 -14.36 -15.31
N TYR A 63 22.08 -14.34 -14.00
CA TYR A 63 21.79 -15.55 -13.24
C TYR A 63 20.29 -15.73 -12.95
N SER A 64 19.44 -14.82 -13.44
CA SER A 64 17.98 -14.88 -13.26
C SER A 64 17.57 -15.03 -11.79
N ALA A 65 18.32 -14.39 -10.89
CA ALA A 65 17.94 -14.32 -9.48
C ALA A 65 16.63 -13.52 -9.36
N ASP A 66 15.73 -14.00 -8.51
CA ASP A 66 14.46 -13.33 -8.25
C ASP A 66 14.70 -12.03 -7.48
N VAL A 67 14.27 -10.91 -8.06
CA VAL A 67 14.39 -9.58 -7.46
C VAL A 67 13.39 -9.37 -6.32
N ASN A 68 12.32 -10.17 -6.28
CA ASN A 68 11.25 -10.14 -5.28
C ASN A 68 11.37 -11.28 -4.26
N ILE A 69 12.55 -11.88 -4.15
CA ILE A 69 12.82 -12.98 -3.22
C ILE A 69 12.55 -12.52 -1.78
N LEU A 70 11.88 -13.36 -0.99
CA LEU A 70 11.53 -13.06 0.40
C LEU A 70 12.53 -13.71 1.37
N ASP A 71 12.92 -12.96 2.40
CA ASP A 71 13.63 -13.47 3.57
C ASP A 71 12.68 -14.01 4.66
N GLU A 72 13.17 -14.23 5.88
CA GLU A 72 12.36 -14.75 7.00
C GLU A 72 11.28 -13.79 7.49
N ASP A 73 11.51 -12.48 7.39
CA ASP A 73 10.56 -11.44 7.79
C ASP A 73 9.55 -11.11 6.67
N GLY A 74 9.62 -11.87 5.55
CA GLY A 74 8.82 -11.62 4.36
C GLY A 74 9.25 -10.37 3.62
N GLU A 75 10.46 -9.88 3.87
CA GLU A 75 10.99 -8.68 3.24
C GLU A 75 11.60 -9.02 1.88
N THR A 76 11.34 -8.16 0.90
CA THR A 76 12.04 -8.20 -0.40
C THR A 76 13.35 -7.41 -0.30
N PRO A 77 14.29 -7.55 -1.26
CA PRO A 77 15.49 -6.73 -1.30
C PRO A 77 15.19 -5.22 -1.25
N LEU A 78 14.01 -4.78 -1.72
CA LEU A 78 13.62 -3.37 -1.69
C LEU A 78 13.51 -2.81 -0.26
N PHE A 79 13.16 -3.63 0.73
CA PHE A 79 13.10 -3.22 2.15
C PHE A 79 14.48 -2.87 2.70
N ALA A 80 15.53 -3.60 2.28
CA ALA A 80 16.91 -3.38 2.70
C ALA A 80 17.61 -2.22 1.95
N THR A 81 16.86 -1.38 1.22
CA THR A 81 17.44 -0.34 0.37
C THR A 81 17.67 0.96 1.13
N GLU A 82 18.92 1.34 1.33
CA GLU A 82 19.29 2.61 1.96
C GLU A 82 19.39 3.77 0.95
N LYS A 83 19.76 3.49 -0.31
CA LYS A 83 20.01 4.53 -1.33
C LYS A 83 18.99 4.53 -2.44
N VAL A 84 18.57 5.73 -2.86
CA VAL A 84 17.65 5.93 -4.00
C VAL A 84 18.21 5.35 -5.28
N GLU A 85 19.53 5.38 -5.47
CA GLU A 85 20.19 4.83 -6.65
C GLU A 85 19.91 3.33 -6.80
N VAL A 86 19.86 2.60 -5.68
CA VAL A 86 19.56 1.16 -5.65
C VAL A 86 18.06 0.93 -5.80
N ALA A 87 17.23 1.74 -5.16
CA ALA A 87 15.77 1.66 -5.32
C ALA A 87 15.37 1.86 -6.79
N LYS A 88 15.97 2.85 -7.47
CA LYS A 88 15.79 3.09 -8.90
C LYS A 88 16.25 1.91 -9.74
N CYS A 89 17.43 1.35 -9.44
CA CYS A 89 17.91 0.16 -10.15
C CYS A 89 16.94 -1.02 -9.99
N LEU A 90 16.49 -1.30 -8.76
CA LEU A 90 15.56 -2.38 -8.47
C LEU A 90 14.23 -2.20 -9.22
N VAL A 91 13.61 -1.01 -9.12
CA VAL A 91 12.27 -0.78 -9.66
C VAL A 91 12.30 -0.56 -11.18
N GLU A 92 13.17 0.33 -11.67
CA GLU A 92 13.17 0.75 -13.08
C GLU A 92 13.95 -0.22 -13.98
N GLU A 93 15.06 -0.79 -13.51
CA GLU A 93 15.90 -1.67 -14.34
C GLU A 93 15.58 -3.16 -14.14
N LEU A 94 15.28 -3.57 -12.90
CA LEU A 94 15.15 -4.97 -12.53
C LEU A 94 13.69 -5.42 -12.32
N GLY A 95 12.74 -4.49 -12.31
CA GLY A 95 11.30 -4.79 -12.20
C GLY A 95 10.87 -5.30 -10.82
N ALA A 96 11.48 -4.78 -9.75
CA ALA A 96 11.07 -5.05 -8.38
C ALA A 96 9.64 -4.55 -8.12
N ASP A 97 8.85 -5.39 -7.45
CA ASP A 97 7.47 -5.08 -7.08
C ASP A 97 7.45 -4.29 -5.76
N THR A 98 6.99 -3.05 -5.82
CA THR A 98 6.90 -2.14 -4.68
C THR A 98 5.66 -2.37 -3.81
N ALA A 99 4.70 -3.20 -4.28
CA ALA A 99 3.44 -3.48 -3.59
C ALA A 99 3.52 -4.70 -2.66
N ILE A 100 4.64 -5.43 -2.65
CA ILE A 100 4.84 -6.58 -1.77
C ILE A 100 4.89 -6.11 -0.32
N ARG A 101 4.20 -6.86 0.54
CA ARG A 101 4.11 -6.61 1.98
C ARG A 101 4.89 -7.67 2.75
N ASN A 102 5.63 -7.23 3.76
CA ASN A 102 6.33 -8.11 4.70
C ASN A 102 5.35 -8.79 5.68
N GLU A 103 5.87 -9.56 6.64
CA GLU A 103 5.05 -10.26 7.64
C GLU A 103 4.26 -9.29 8.56
N GLU A 104 4.73 -8.06 8.74
CA GLU A 104 3.98 -7.01 9.44
C GLU A 104 2.85 -6.39 8.58
N GLY A 105 2.72 -6.79 7.32
CA GLY A 105 1.74 -6.25 6.38
C GLY A 105 2.11 -4.89 5.79
N LYS A 106 3.38 -4.46 5.92
CA LYS A 106 3.89 -3.18 5.44
C LYS A 106 4.62 -3.35 4.13
N THR A 107 4.48 -2.38 3.22
CA THR A 107 5.31 -2.25 2.02
C THR A 107 6.68 -1.67 2.37
N ALA A 108 7.66 -1.82 1.47
CA ALA A 108 9.01 -1.26 1.66
C ALA A 108 8.96 0.26 1.92
N GLU A 109 8.06 0.98 1.25
CA GLU A 109 7.87 2.41 1.51
C GLU A 109 7.40 2.67 2.94
N GLU A 110 6.35 1.99 3.40
CA GLU A 110 5.77 2.20 4.74
C GLU A 110 6.81 1.88 5.83
N ARG A 111 7.51 0.76 5.71
CA ARG A 111 8.56 0.33 6.64
C ARG A 111 9.68 1.37 6.76
N ILE A 112 10.22 1.82 5.63
CA ILE A 112 11.29 2.84 5.60
C ILE A 112 10.78 4.18 6.16
N GLY A 113 9.53 4.55 5.88
CA GLY A 113 8.91 5.76 6.42
C GLY A 113 8.73 5.72 7.94
N GLU A 114 8.47 4.55 8.51
CA GLU A 114 8.35 4.37 9.97
C GLU A 114 9.70 4.37 10.70
N GLU A 115 10.75 3.79 10.11
CA GLU A 115 12.09 3.73 10.72
C GLU A 115 12.91 5.00 10.53
N GLU A 116 13.05 5.43 9.28
CA GLU A 116 13.96 6.51 8.88
C GLU A 116 13.22 7.85 8.77
N GLY A 117 11.89 7.82 8.68
CA GLY A 117 11.03 8.99 8.55
C GLY A 117 10.78 9.44 7.10
N GLU A 118 9.85 10.37 6.93
CA GLU A 118 9.43 10.87 5.60
C GLU A 118 10.52 11.67 4.86
N ALA A 119 11.59 12.06 5.56
CA ALA A 119 12.73 12.75 4.97
C ALA A 119 13.63 11.79 4.16
N HIS A 120 13.53 10.48 4.39
CA HIS A 120 14.38 9.49 3.73
C HIS A 120 14.17 9.53 2.21
N GLU A 121 15.27 9.58 1.46
CA GLU A 121 15.19 9.80 0.01
C GLU A 121 14.51 8.61 -0.71
N VAL A 122 14.74 7.38 -0.23
CA VAL A 122 14.08 6.17 -0.78
C VAL A 122 12.58 6.20 -0.54
N PHE A 123 12.15 6.65 0.64
CA PHE A 123 10.72 6.82 0.95
C PHE A 123 10.07 7.80 -0.02
N GLN A 124 10.68 8.97 -0.22
CA GLN A 124 10.15 9.97 -1.15
C GLN A 124 10.09 9.45 -2.59
N TYR A 125 11.11 8.69 -3.00
CA TYR A 125 11.12 8.07 -4.32
C TYR A 125 9.97 7.06 -4.49
N LEU A 126 9.84 6.10 -3.58
CA LEU A 126 8.77 5.08 -3.63
C LEU A 126 7.38 5.72 -3.52
N LYS A 127 7.21 6.72 -2.65
CA LYS A 127 5.99 7.54 -2.54
C LYS A 127 5.66 8.25 -3.84
N SER A 128 6.67 8.81 -4.52
CA SER A 128 6.50 9.48 -5.81
C SER A 128 6.09 8.53 -6.94
N LEU A 129 6.52 7.27 -6.88
CA LEU A 129 6.12 6.25 -7.85
C LEU A 129 4.64 5.86 -7.66
N ARG A 130 4.18 5.74 -6.42
CA ARG A 130 2.77 5.46 -6.12
C ARG A 130 1.87 6.64 -6.51
N THR A 131 2.20 7.86 -6.09
CA THR A 131 1.37 9.05 -6.37
C THR A 131 1.46 9.51 -7.82
N GLY A 132 2.61 9.29 -8.48
CA GLY A 132 2.78 9.51 -9.92
C GLY A 132 2.09 8.46 -10.78
N GLY A 133 1.93 7.24 -10.25
CA GLY A 133 1.18 6.14 -10.85
C GLY A 133 -0.33 6.38 -10.91
N GLU A 134 -0.92 7.12 -9.95
CA GLU A 134 -2.35 7.47 -9.97
C GLU A 134 -2.74 8.41 -11.12
N ALA A 135 -1.80 9.15 -11.72
CA ALA A 135 -2.05 9.94 -12.93
C ALA A 135 -1.94 9.14 -14.24
N ALA A 136 -1.24 8.00 -14.23
CA ALA A 136 -0.98 7.17 -15.42
C ALA A 136 -1.74 5.82 -15.41
N SER A 137 -2.25 5.39 -14.27
CA SER A 137 -3.01 4.14 -14.05
C SER A 137 -4.52 4.36 -14.05
N ALA A 138 -5.02 5.24 -14.94
CA ALA A 138 -6.44 5.24 -15.35
C ALA A 138 -6.66 4.42 -16.64
N ALA A 139 -5.60 3.83 -17.21
CA ALA A 139 -5.68 3.06 -18.44
C ALA A 139 -4.90 1.73 -18.29
N ALA A 140 -5.66 0.62 -18.21
CA ALA A 140 -5.22 -0.79 -18.29
C ALA A 140 -4.62 -1.37 -16.98
N VAL A 141 -5.15 -2.40 -16.31
CA VAL A 141 -6.15 -3.43 -16.65
C VAL A 141 -6.84 -3.94 -15.37
N GLU A 142 -8.16 -3.99 -15.49
CA GLU A 142 -9.19 -4.87 -14.93
C GLU A 142 -8.95 -5.78 -13.71
N THR A 143 -9.98 -5.72 -12.86
CA THR A 143 -10.30 -6.48 -11.65
C THR A 143 -10.67 -7.94 -11.92
N ALA A 144 -10.36 -8.80 -10.96
CA ALA A 144 -11.10 -10.05 -10.70
C ALA A 144 -11.31 -10.16 -9.17
N GLY A 145 -12.50 -9.93 -8.60
CA GLY A 145 -13.75 -9.58 -9.25
C GLY A 145 -14.77 -8.98 -8.28
N VAL A 146 -15.47 -7.95 -8.79
CA VAL A 146 -16.93 -7.86 -8.80
C VAL A 146 -17.28 -7.26 -10.18
N HIS A 147 -18.22 -7.90 -10.87
CA HIS A 147 -18.62 -7.76 -12.29
C HIS A 147 -18.91 -6.32 -12.78
N PRO A 148 -18.30 -5.83 -13.88
CA PRO A 148 -18.79 -4.68 -14.64
C PRO A 148 -19.84 -5.08 -15.69
N PRO A 149 -20.85 -4.25 -16.03
CA PRO A 149 -21.80 -4.55 -17.11
C PRO A 149 -21.21 -4.22 -18.50
N PRO A 150 -21.66 -4.94 -19.57
CA PRO A 150 -21.10 -4.83 -20.92
C PRO A 150 -21.51 -3.53 -21.65
N PRO A 151 -20.74 -3.06 -22.66
CA PRO A 151 -21.11 -1.90 -23.46
C PRO A 151 -22.26 -2.24 -24.43
N LEU A 152 -23.23 -1.33 -24.51
CA LEU A 152 -24.38 -1.45 -25.40
C LEU A 152 -23.97 -1.20 -26.87
N PRO A 153 -24.53 -1.94 -27.85
CA PRO A 153 -24.33 -1.70 -29.27
C PRO A 153 -25.07 -0.45 -29.76
N ASP A 154 -24.50 0.20 -30.78
CA ASP A 154 -25.07 1.33 -31.52
C ASP A 154 -26.57 1.15 -31.84
N GLY A 155 -27.40 2.08 -31.36
CA GLY A 155 -28.78 2.22 -31.85
C GLY A 155 -29.90 2.48 -30.83
N VAL A 156 -29.62 2.72 -29.54
CA VAL A 156 -30.68 2.98 -28.55
C VAL A 156 -30.68 4.44 -28.10
N LYS A 157 -31.70 5.19 -28.54
CA LYS A 157 -32.04 6.53 -28.05
C LYS A 157 -32.67 6.42 -26.66
N ILE A 158 -32.11 7.11 -25.67
CA ILE A 158 -32.78 7.42 -24.40
C ILE A 158 -32.88 8.94 -24.31
N GLU A 159 -34.10 9.45 -24.51
CA GLU A 159 -34.44 10.85 -24.27
C GLU A 159 -34.87 11.02 -22.80
N MET A 160 -34.76 12.26 -22.29
CA MET A 160 -35.42 12.80 -21.09
C MET A 160 -34.70 12.53 -19.75
N GLY A 161 -34.22 13.53 -18.99
CA GLY A 161 -34.30 14.97 -19.15
C GLY A 161 -33.28 15.69 -18.26
N THR A 162 -32.84 16.84 -18.73
CA THR A 162 -32.10 17.86 -17.99
C THR A 162 -32.90 18.33 -16.78
N MET A 163 -32.36 18.13 -15.56
CA MET A 163 -32.67 18.98 -14.43
C MET A 163 -31.36 19.60 -13.94
N ALA A 164 -31.34 20.92 -13.97
CA ALA A 164 -30.26 21.77 -13.48
C ALA A 164 -30.21 21.76 -11.95
N GLU A 165 -29.15 22.37 -11.44
CA GLU A 165 -28.79 22.57 -10.03
C GLU A 165 -29.93 23.04 -9.11
N ASP A 166 -29.73 22.77 -7.82
CA ASP A 166 -30.40 23.33 -6.64
C ASP A 166 -31.66 22.58 -6.12
N ALA A 167 -31.45 21.65 -5.16
CA ALA A 167 -32.43 21.27 -4.14
C ALA A 167 -31.79 20.47 -2.98
N ALA A 168 -31.39 21.20 -1.94
CA ALA A 168 -31.41 20.89 -0.50
C ALA A 168 -31.35 19.43 0.00
N GLY A 169 -30.28 19.10 0.73
CA GLY A 169 -30.38 18.33 1.97
C GLY A 169 -30.22 19.31 3.13
N ASP A 170 -31.30 19.56 3.86
CA ASP A 170 -31.39 20.53 4.95
C ASP A 170 -30.21 20.38 5.92
N ALA A 171 -29.51 21.49 6.20
CA ALA A 171 -28.46 21.48 7.21
C ALA A 171 -29.14 21.19 8.56
N PRO A 172 -28.64 20.23 9.38
CA PRO A 172 -29.26 19.91 10.66
C PRO A 172 -29.49 21.18 11.48
N ASP A 173 -30.70 21.29 12.04
CA ASP A 173 -31.20 22.46 12.76
C ASP A 173 -30.08 23.15 13.57
N PRO A 174 -29.91 24.48 13.45
CA PRO A 174 -28.82 25.20 14.10
C PRO A 174 -28.86 25.08 15.63
N GLU A 175 -30.03 24.77 16.19
CA GLU A 175 -30.22 24.51 17.61
C GLU A 175 -29.58 23.17 18.04
N ILE A 176 -29.68 22.14 17.20
CA ILE A 176 -29.14 20.81 17.47
C ILE A 176 -27.61 20.85 17.43
N ARG A 177 -27.01 21.51 16.42
CA ARG A 177 -25.56 21.72 16.34
C ARG A 177 -25.02 22.43 17.58
N ARG A 178 -25.71 23.50 18.02
CA ARG A 178 -25.34 24.25 19.23
C ARG A 178 -25.40 23.39 20.49
N ARG A 179 -26.38 22.49 20.59
CA ARG A 179 -26.56 21.62 21.77
C ARG A 179 -25.53 20.48 21.83
N ILE A 180 -25.15 19.94 20.68
CA ILE A 180 -24.04 18.96 20.55
C ILE A 180 -22.72 19.62 20.96
N GLU A 181 -22.43 20.83 20.47
CA GLU A 181 -21.20 21.55 20.79
C GLU A 181 -21.12 21.97 22.27
N GLU A 182 -22.25 22.38 22.86
CA GLU A 182 -22.32 22.70 24.29
C GLU A 182 -22.05 21.47 25.17
N LEU A 183 -22.59 20.30 24.82
CA LEU A 183 -22.33 19.05 25.55
C LEU A 183 -20.89 18.57 25.38
N ALA A 184 -20.31 18.76 24.18
CA ALA A 184 -18.92 18.42 23.89
C ALA A 184 -17.90 19.34 24.61
N ALA A 185 -18.28 20.59 24.89
CA ALA A 185 -17.41 21.57 25.54
C ALA A 185 -17.43 21.52 27.08
N ARG A 186 -18.24 20.66 27.71
CA ARG A 186 -18.27 20.53 29.17
C ARG A 186 -17.05 19.74 29.68
N PRO A 187 -16.45 20.14 30.81
CA PRO A 187 -15.30 19.44 31.39
C PRO A 187 -15.65 18.01 31.87
N ASP A 188 -16.93 17.72 32.08
CA ASP A 188 -17.47 16.40 32.46
C ASP A 188 -17.95 15.59 31.23
N TYR A 189 -17.39 15.83 30.05
CA TYR A 189 -17.75 15.16 28.79
C TYR A 189 -17.74 13.63 28.89
N GLU A 190 -16.83 13.07 29.67
CA GLU A 190 -16.67 11.62 29.86
C GLU A 190 -17.67 11.03 30.88
N SER A 191 -18.47 11.87 31.55
CA SER A 191 -19.50 11.41 32.48
C SER A 191 -20.61 10.67 31.74
N GLU A 192 -21.08 9.56 32.31
CA GLU A 192 -22.10 8.70 31.71
C GLU A 192 -23.40 9.47 31.37
N GLU A 193 -23.75 10.48 32.15
CA GLU A 193 -24.92 11.33 31.92
C GLU A 193 -24.77 12.23 30.69
N VAL A 194 -23.58 12.79 30.47
CA VAL A 194 -23.28 13.68 29.34
C VAL A 194 -23.17 12.87 28.04
N GLN A 195 -22.46 11.74 28.09
CA GLN A 195 -22.36 10.79 26.98
C GLN A 195 -23.73 10.22 26.57
N ARG A 196 -24.62 9.97 27.53
CA ARG A 196 -25.99 9.52 27.27
C ARG A 196 -26.82 10.59 26.56
N GLN A 197 -26.76 11.83 27.03
CA GLN A 197 -27.47 12.96 26.41
C GLN A 197 -26.97 13.23 24.99
N LEU A 198 -25.65 13.15 24.76
CA LEU A 198 -25.06 13.31 23.44
C LEU A 198 -25.49 12.19 22.47
N ARG A 199 -25.48 10.93 22.93
CA ARG A 199 -25.94 9.80 22.12
C ARG A 199 -27.42 9.89 21.77
N GLU A 200 -28.26 10.30 22.71
CA GLU A 200 -29.70 10.49 22.48
C GLU A 200 -29.95 11.57 21.42
N LEU A 201 -29.23 12.70 21.50
CA LEU A 201 -29.36 13.79 20.55
C LEU A 201 -28.85 13.44 19.15
N VAL A 202 -27.76 12.68 19.04
CA VAL A 202 -27.25 12.18 17.75
C VAL A 202 -28.19 11.13 17.15
N GLN A 203 -28.76 10.26 17.99
CA GLN A 203 -29.71 9.23 17.54
C GLN A 203 -31.03 9.85 17.06
N ASP A 204 -31.51 10.92 17.70
CA ASP A 204 -32.69 11.67 17.27
C ASP A 204 -32.50 12.31 15.89
N VAL A 205 -31.33 12.90 15.60
CA VAL A 205 -30.99 13.44 14.28
C VAL A 205 -30.95 12.36 13.21
N VAL A 206 -30.32 11.22 13.51
CA VAL A 206 -30.22 10.11 12.57
C VAL A 206 -31.59 9.47 12.30
N SER A 207 -32.48 9.42 13.30
CA SER A 207 -33.87 9.00 13.13
C SER A 207 -34.73 10.04 12.41
N GLY A 208 -34.50 11.34 12.65
CA GLY A 208 -35.28 12.45 12.09
C GLY A 208 -35.00 12.75 10.63
N MET A 209 -33.82 12.41 10.11
CA MET A 209 -33.51 12.46 8.67
C MET A 209 -34.15 11.31 7.87
N GLY A 210 -34.85 10.39 8.56
CA GLY A 210 -35.54 9.23 8.00
C GLY A 210 -37.07 9.36 7.96
N GLY A 211 -37.58 10.38 7.28
CA GLY A 211 -38.94 10.34 6.71
C GLY A 211 -39.97 11.29 7.32
N GLU A 212 -39.97 12.53 6.83
CA GLU A 212 -41.21 13.26 6.59
C GLU A 212 -41.74 12.90 5.19
N ASP A 213 -42.32 11.70 5.03
CA ASP A 213 -43.46 11.52 4.11
C ASP A 213 -44.26 10.25 4.48
N GLY A 214 -45.53 10.47 4.83
CA GLY A 214 -46.58 9.46 4.65
C GLY A 214 -46.89 8.53 5.83
N ARG A 215 -47.72 9.00 6.79
CA ARG A 215 -48.81 8.19 7.38
C ARG A 215 -49.86 9.05 8.10
N SER A 216 -50.65 9.79 7.31
CA SER A 216 -51.99 10.20 7.72
C SER A 216 -52.90 8.97 7.79
N VAL A 217 -53.03 8.33 8.96
CA VAL A 217 -54.06 7.30 9.17
C VAL A 217 -55.32 7.99 9.68
N ARG A 218 -56.27 8.18 8.76
CA ARG A 218 -57.64 8.61 9.04
C ARG A 218 -58.27 7.72 10.12
N ARG A 219 -58.75 8.36 11.17
CA ARG A 219 -59.71 7.83 12.14
C ARG A 219 -60.96 7.36 11.38
N ARG A 220 -61.25 6.06 11.38
CA ARG A 220 -62.54 5.55 10.93
C ARG A 220 -63.42 5.34 12.16
N VAL A 221 -64.50 6.09 12.17
CA VAL A 221 -65.62 6.00 13.11
C VAL A 221 -66.48 4.82 12.66
N ASP A 222 -66.81 3.94 13.60
CA ASP A 222 -68.08 3.22 13.69
C ASP A 222 -68.41 3.10 15.18
#